data_AF-A0A8T5LPL3-F1
#
_entry.id   AF-A0A8T5LPL3-F1
#
_cell.length_a   1.000
_cell.length_b   1.000
_cell.length_c   1.000
_cell.angle_alpha   90.00
_cell.angle_beta   90.00
_cell.angle_gamma   90.00
#
_symmetry.space_group_name_H-M   'P 1'
#
loop_
_entity.id
_entity.type
_entity.pdbx_description
1 polymer ?
#
loop_
_entity_poly.entity_id
_entity_poly.type
_entity_poly.pdbx_seq_one_letter_code
_entity_poly.pdbx_strand_id
1 'polypeptide(L)'
;MIKKIIISFLILILIIGCSYDHEEKEQKVIGEIKTEITKEIKIPDSIVKNCIGSLPPIPQETELIASIGGGWVRPHPGPYIWEWIEEEKDDLNFKVTDEWAKESQKNNVAILATVWPYAKWDQEECHAQECEISNEDVFYPRGKDGIPKSRCAPCNIEDYKNFILKLVDRYDGDGIDDMPGLVIPIKYWEIMNEPDLKSPSLTFYKGTQKEYVEILKVSYETIKSTCPDCKIVQGGAAGIDSEMIAYWNKIFQLEGGNYFDIANIHYINYGDADTLNVKDFKKLMAKNGIVKPIWVTEVEFKTEDNAGESVDGAFNAGAEKLFFTGLIAGKEDKPLAKDLLQLYENTLLKCK
;
A
#
# COMPACT_ATOMS: atom_id res chain seq x y z
N MET A 1 60.39 -56.70 9.22
CA MET A 1 60.45 -55.51 10.09
C MET A 1 59.01 -55.00 10.21
N ILE A 2 58.22 -55.41 11.21
CA ILE A 2 58.08 -54.85 12.58
C ILE A 2 57.78 -53.33 12.51
N LYS A 3 56.75 -52.71 13.11
CA LYS A 3 55.47 -53.01 13.81
C LYS A 3 54.80 -51.63 14.04
N LYS A 4 53.48 -51.63 14.32
CA LYS A 4 52.61 -50.54 14.83
C LYS A 4 53.15 -49.74 16.04
N ILE A 5 52.48 -48.60 16.37
CA ILE A 5 52.13 -47.98 17.71
C ILE A 5 52.37 -46.45 17.67
N ILE A 6 51.39 -45.53 17.80
CA ILE A 6 50.51 -45.11 18.93
C ILE A 6 51.13 -44.04 19.86
N ILE A 7 50.50 -42.84 19.85
CA ILE A 7 50.15 -41.91 20.97
C ILE A 7 51.20 -40.96 21.64
N SER A 8 50.82 -39.65 21.58
CA SER A 8 50.95 -38.50 22.52
C SER A 8 52.29 -37.94 23.02
N PHE A 9 52.46 -36.61 23.02
CA PHE A 9 52.09 -35.69 24.13
C PHE A 9 52.42 -34.20 23.80
N LEU A 10 51.49 -33.32 24.21
CA LEU A 10 51.58 -31.87 24.55
C LEU A 10 52.74 -31.00 24.05
N ILE A 11 52.38 -29.87 23.43
CA ILE A 11 52.91 -28.56 23.84
C ILE A 11 51.72 -27.67 24.20
N LEU A 12 51.53 -27.53 25.52
CA LEU A 12 50.74 -26.46 26.13
C LEU A 12 51.70 -25.28 26.35
N ILE A 13 51.69 -24.29 25.46
CA ILE A 13 52.24 -22.95 25.74
C ILE A 13 51.22 -21.91 25.27
N LEU A 14 50.48 -21.41 26.26
CA LEU A 14 50.08 -20.01 26.43
C LEU A 14 50.01 -19.13 25.17
N ILE A 15 48.84 -19.11 24.52
CA ILE A 15 48.31 -17.90 23.88
C ILE A 15 46.82 -17.81 24.25
N ILE A 16 46.54 -17.60 25.54
CA ILE A 16 45.21 -17.18 26.02
C ILE A 16 45.05 -15.64 25.87
N GLY A 17 46.03 -14.96 25.26
CA GLY A 17 46.03 -13.50 25.07
C GLY A 17 45.89 -13.00 23.63
N CYS A 18 45.77 -13.87 22.61
CA CYS A 18 45.64 -13.42 21.21
C CYS A 18 44.50 -14.08 20.42
N SER A 19 43.79 -15.08 20.94
CA SER A 19 42.58 -15.60 20.28
C SER A 19 41.36 -14.72 20.57
N TYR A 20 41.27 -14.16 21.78
CA TYR A 20 40.17 -13.29 22.19
C TYR A 20 40.17 -11.96 21.43
N ASP A 21 41.35 -11.33 21.29
CA ASP A 21 41.54 -10.09 20.52
C ASP A 21 41.26 -10.26 19.02
N HIS A 22 41.37 -11.48 18.49
CA HIS A 22 41.09 -11.76 17.07
C HIS A 22 39.60 -11.98 16.84
N GLU A 23 38.91 -12.71 17.73
CA GLU A 23 37.44 -12.88 17.71
C GLU A 23 36.69 -11.57 17.95
N GLU A 24 37.14 -10.74 18.90
CA GLU A 24 36.55 -9.41 19.13
C GLU A 24 36.80 -8.46 17.95
N LYS A 25 38.00 -8.47 17.34
CA LYS A 25 38.26 -7.67 16.14
C LYS A 25 37.49 -8.17 14.94
N GLU A 26 37.32 -9.48 14.77
CA GLU A 26 36.56 -10.06 13.67
C GLU A 26 35.06 -9.82 13.85
N GLN A 27 34.51 -9.95 15.06
CA GLN A 27 33.12 -9.56 15.37
C GLN A 27 32.89 -8.05 15.25
N LYS A 28 33.88 -7.23 15.62
CA LYS A 28 33.81 -5.78 15.47
C LYS A 28 33.90 -5.36 14.01
N VAL A 29 34.75 -6.00 13.21
CA VAL A 29 34.83 -5.78 11.75
C VAL A 29 33.57 -6.32 11.06
N ILE A 30 33.02 -7.46 11.46
CA ILE A 30 31.71 -7.96 10.96
C ILE A 30 30.57 -7.03 11.40
N GLY A 31 30.64 -6.48 12.60
CA GLY A 31 29.67 -5.50 13.13
C GLY A 31 29.75 -4.17 12.39
N GLU A 32 30.95 -3.66 12.13
CA GLU A 32 31.23 -2.45 11.34
C GLU A 32 30.87 -2.65 9.86
N ILE A 33 31.16 -3.80 9.27
CA ILE A 33 30.74 -4.17 7.90
C ILE A 33 29.21 -4.31 7.81
N LYS A 34 28.54 -4.91 8.82
CA LYS A 34 27.07 -4.96 8.86
C LYS A 34 26.46 -3.57 8.99
N THR A 35 27.06 -2.67 9.79
CA THR A 35 26.57 -1.28 9.91
C THR A 35 26.88 -0.42 8.68
N GLU A 36 27.89 -0.77 7.88
CA GLU A 36 28.16 -0.12 6.60
C GLU A 36 27.24 -0.61 5.46
N ILE A 37 26.59 -1.77 5.60
CA ILE A 37 25.76 -2.40 4.55
C ILE A 37 24.25 -2.10 4.70
N THR A 38 23.71 -1.87 5.89
CA THR A 38 22.27 -1.56 6.06
C THR A 38 22.04 -0.05 6.11
N LYS A 39 22.14 0.62 4.96
CA LYS A 39 21.71 2.02 4.86
C LYS A 39 20.20 2.04 4.63
N GLU A 40 19.44 2.25 5.69
CA GLU A 40 18.00 2.52 5.62
C GLU A 40 17.73 3.61 4.55
N ILE A 41 16.91 3.27 3.57
CA ILE A 41 16.47 4.18 2.51
C ILE A 41 15.12 4.78 2.88
N LYS A 42 14.86 5.99 2.39
CA LYS A 42 13.64 6.74 2.69
C LYS A 42 13.04 7.28 1.41
N ILE A 43 11.72 7.45 1.41
CA ILE A 43 11.05 8.21 0.36
C ILE A 43 11.62 9.64 0.39
N PRO A 44 12.10 10.19 -0.75
CA PRO A 44 12.57 11.57 -0.82
C PRO A 44 11.55 12.58 -0.27
N ASP A 45 12.00 13.54 0.54
CA ASP A 45 11.13 14.57 1.14
C ASP A 45 10.30 15.33 0.10
N SER A 46 10.84 15.53 -1.10
CA SER A 46 10.14 16.16 -2.22
C SER A 46 8.90 15.36 -2.65
N ILE A 47 8.96 14.04 -2.58
CA ILE A 47 7.82 13.15 -2.86
C ILE A 47 6.87 13.14 -1.66
N VAL A 48 7.39 13.03 -0.44
CA VAL A 48 6.57 13.02 0.79
C VAL A 48 5.66 14.25 0.87
N LYS A 49 6.20 15.44 0.57
CA LYS A 49 5.46 16.71 0.55
C LYS A 49 4.57 16.90 -0.68
N ASN A 50 4.77 16.13 -1.74
CA ASN A 50 3.94 16.21 -2.93
C ASN A 50 2.52 15.76 -2.62
N CYS A 51 1.53 16.55 -3.02
CA CYS A 51 0.12 16.36 -2.72
C CYS A 51 -0.70 15.78 -3.89
N ILE A 52 -0.03 15.46 -5.01
CA ILE A 52 -0.65 14.97 -6.24
C ILE A 52 -0.30 13.49 -6.43
N GLY A 53 -1.33 12.68 -6.57
CA GLY A 53 -1.23 11.30 -7.00
C GLY A 53 -2.11 10.96 -8.19
N SER A 54 -1.98 9.73 -8.68
CA SER A 54 -2.78 9.19 -9.79
C SER A 54 -2.98 7.69 -9.64
N LEU A 55 -3.94 7.15 -10.38
CA LEU A 55 -4.25 5.72 -10.46
C LEU A 55 -3.90 5.16 -11.84
N PRO A 56 -2.60 4.99 -12.16
CA PRO A 56 -2.22 4.43 -13.44
C PRO A 56 -2.65 2.95 -13.54
N PRO A 57 -3.09 2.49 -14.73
CA PRO A 57 -3.40 1.09 -14.98
C PRO A 57 -2.13 0.24 -15.16
N ILE A 58 -0.99 0.85 -15.56
CA ILE A 58 0.27 0.15 -15.83
C ILE A 58 1.49 0.92 -15.27
N PRO A 59 2.61 0.23 -14.93
CA PRO A 59 3.81 0.87 -14.40
C PRO A 59 4.38 1.98 -15.27
N GLN A 60 4.28 1.84 -16.60
CA GLN A 60 4.90 2.76 -17.56
C GLN A 60 4.28 4.16 -17.53
N GLU A 61 3.04 4.31 -17.05
CA GLU A 61 2.39 5.62 -16.93
C GLU A 61 2.94 6.48 -15.77
N THR A 62 3.82 5.92 -14.92
CA THR A 62 4.55 6.68 -13.90
C THR A 62 5.36 7.86 -14.48
N GLU A 63 5.85 7.75 -15.72
CA GLU A 63 6.56 8.83 -16.42
C GLU A 63 5.65 10.04 -16.67
N LEU A 64 4.41 9.81 -17.11
CA LEU A 64 3.46 10.91 -17.32
C LEU A 64 3.16 11.61 -16.00
N ILE A 65 2.94 10.83 -14.94
CA ILE A 65 2.62 11.36 -13.61
C ILE A 65 3.77 12.24 -13.11
N ALA A 66 5.02 11.81 -13.30
CA ALA A 66 6.18 12.63 -12.99
C ALA A 66 6.26 13.90 -13.85
N SER A 67 5.92 13.82 -15.15
CA SER A 67 5.99 14.96 -16.09
C SER A 67 5.03 16.10 -15.75
N ILE A 68 3.91 15.80 -15.10
CA ILE A 68 2.94 16.81 -14.59
C ILE A 68 3.26 17.23 -13.14
N GLY A 69 4.39 16.80 -12.59
CA GLY A 69 4.85 17.10 -11.24
C GLY A 69 4.19 16.26 -10.14
N GLY A 70 3.46 15.20 -10.47
CA GLY A 70 2.91 14.26 -9.49
C GLY A 70 4.00 13.48 -8.77
N GLY A 71 3.79 13.20 -7.48
CA GLY A 71 4.74 12.46 -6.65
C GLY A 71 4.28 11.06 -6.29
N TRP A 72 3.01 10.72 -6.54
CA TRP A 72 2.39 9.51 -6.01
C TRP A 72 1.67 8.71 -7.09
N VAL A 73 1.78 7.40 -7.01
CA VAL A 73 0.95 6.47 -7.76
C VAL A 73 0.21 5.54 -6.80
N ARG A 74 -1.01 5.20 -7.16
CA ARG A 74 -1.85 4.21 -6.47
C ARG A 74 -2.32 3.20 -7.52
N PRO A 75 -1.56 2.12 -7.76
CA PRO A 75 -1.98 1.07 -8.69
C PRO A 75 -3.33 0.50 -8.27
N HIS A 76 -4.34 0.49 -9.16
CA HIS A 76 -5.68 0.00 -8.84
C HIS A 76 -6.26 -0.90 -9.95
N PRO A 77 -6.70 -2.14 -9.67
CA PRO A 77 -6.69 -2.79 -8.35
C PRO A 77 -5.27 -3.07 -7.84
N GLY A 78 -4.27 -2.94 -8.71
CA GLY A 78 -2.86 -2.99 -8.37
C GLY A 78 -2.32 -4.42 -8.23
N PRO A 79 -0.99 -4.56 -8.17
CA PRO A 79 -0.35 -5.87 -8.15
C PRO A 79 -0.27 -6.51 -6.76
N TYR A 80 -0.66 -5.78 -5.69
CA TYR A 80 -0.47 -6.19 -4.30
C TYR A 80 -1.63 -7.07 -3.79
N ILE A 81 -1.96 -8.09 -4.56
CA ILE A 81 -3.02 -9.05 -4.27
C ILE A 81 -2.39 -10.35 -3.81
N TRP A 82 -2.86 -10.89 -2.69
CA TRP A 82 -2.29 -12.09 -2.09
C TRP A 82 -2.21 -13.26 -3.09
N GLU A 83 -3.28 -13.57 -3.83
CA GLU A 83 -3.27 -14.62 -4.87
C GLU A 83 -2.27 -14.37 -5.99
N TRP A 84 -2.08 -13.11 -6.42
CA TRP A 84 -1.19 -12.81 -7.53
C TRP A 84 0.29 -12.87 -7.16
N ILE A 85 0.60 -12.71 -5.87
CA ILE A 85 1.94 -12.84 -5.32
C ILE A 85 2.19 -14.29 -4.87
N GLU A 86 1.20 -14.96 -4.30
CA GLU A 86 1.31 -16.30 -3.73
C GLU A 86 0.18 -17.19 -4.28
N GLU A 87 0.30 -17.57 -5.57
CA GLU A 87 -0.69 -18.40 -6.27
C GLU A 87 -0.85 -19.78 -5.62
N GLU A 88 0.26 -20.31 -5.11
CA GLU A 88 0.32 -21.51 -4.29
C GLU A 88 0.94 -21.14 -2.95
N LYS A 89 0.41 -21.69 -1.85
CA LYS A 89 0.89 -21.41 -0.50
C LYS A 89 2.40 -21.65 -0.39
N ASP A 90 3.09 -20.68 0.19
CA ASP A 90 4.55 -20.62 0.37
C ASP A 90 5.39 -20.47 -0.93
N ASP A 91 4.76 -20.22 -2.09
CA ASP A 91 5.45 -19.90 -3.35
C ASP A 91 5.20 -18.45 -3.79
N LEU A 92 6.11 -17.55 -3.39
CA LEU A 92 5.98 -16.11 -3.64
C LEU A 92 6.66 -15.68 -4.94
N ASN A 93 5.93 -14.89 -5.73
CA ASN A 93 6.38 -14.31 -6.98
C ASN A 93 6.14 -12.79 -6.99
N PHE A 94 7.23 -12.04 -6.77
CA PHE A 94 7.21 -10.59 -6.76
C PHE A 94 7.49 -9.94 -8.12
N LYS A 95 7.51 -10.68 -9.24
CA LYS A 95 7.94 -10.15 -10.55
C LYS A 95 7.16 -8.90 -10.96
N VAL A 96 5.84 -8.86 -10.74
CA VAL A 96 4.98 -7.74 -11.15
C VAL A 96 5.08 -6.58 -10.15
N THR A 97 5.11 -6.85 -8.84
CA THR A 97 5.27 -5.81 -7.83
C THR A 97 6.65 -5.14 -7.93
N ASP A 98 7.70 -5.91 -8.25
CA ASP A 98 9.04 -5.41 -8.55
C ASP A 98 9.06 -4.47 -9.75
N GLU A 99 8.29 -4.79 -10.80
CA GLU A 99 8.21 -3.94 -12.00
C GLU A 99 7.58 -2.58 -11.67
N TRP A 100 6.52 -2.57 -10.86
CA TRP A 100 5.92 -1.34 -10.33
C TRP A 100 6.92 -0.53 -9.50
N ALA A 101 7.64 -1.17 -8.57
CA ALA A 101 8.65 -0.50 -7.77
C ALA A 101 9.78 0.09 -8.63
N LYS A 102 10.30 -0.67 -9.60
CA LYS A 102 11.36 -0.25 -10.52
C LYS A 102 10.96 0.92 -11.42
N GLU A 103 9.79 0.89 -12.04
CA GLU A 103 9.34 2.00 -12.88
C GLU A 103 8.98 3.24 -12.04
N SER A 104 8.37 3.06 -10.88
CA SER A 104 8.05 4.18 -9.97
C SER A 104 9.32 4.88 -9.49
N GLN A 105 10.33 4.12 -9.03
CA GLN A 105 11.57 4.72 -8.55
C GLN A 105 12.39 5.37 -9.68
N LYS A 106 12.35 4.82 -10.90
CA LYS A 106 12.97 5.41 -12.10
C LYS A 106 12.38 6.78 -12.43
N ASN A 107 11.08 6.96 -12.21
CA ASN A 107 10.36 8.20 -12.46
C ASN A 107 10.23 9.10 -11.21
N ASN A 108 10.90 8.76 -10.10
CA ASN A 108 10.89 9.51 -8.86
C ASN A 108 9.46 9.75 -8.31
N VAL A 109 8.64 8.71 -8.35
CA VAL A 109 7.29 8.68 -7.74
C VAL A 109 7.22 7.57 -6.70
N ALA A 110 6.48 7.81 -5.61
CA ALA A 110 6.23 6.82 -4.56
C ALA A 110 4.91 6.09 -4.77
N ILE A 111 4.81 4.90 -4.19
CA ILE A 111 3.64 4.04 -4.30
C ILE A 111 2.80 4.10 -3.02
N LEU A 112 1.50 4.33 -3.16
CA LEU A 112 0.48 3.89 -2.22
C LEU A 112 0.01 2.49 -2.65
N ALA A 113 0.41 1.46 -1.92
CA ALA A 113 0.16 0.08 -2.31
C ALA A 113 -1.18 -0.42 -1.76
N THR A 114 -2.15 -0.70 -2.65
CA THR A 114 -3.46 -1.27 -2.28
C THR A 114 -3.34 -2.79 -2.08
N VAL A 115 -3.34 -3.23 -0.82
CA VAL A 115 -3.21 -4.63 -0.42
C VAL A 115 -4.57 -5.32 -0.39
N TRP A 116 -4.67 -6.46 -1.08
CA TRP A 116 -5.87 -7.30 -1.09
C TRP A 116 -5.63 -8.63 -0.39
N PRO A 117 -6.47 -9.01 0.60
CA PRO A 117 -6.26 -10.18 1.44
C PRO A 117 -6.85 -11.45 0.82
N TYR A 118 -6.83 -11.58 -0.51
CA TYR A 118 -7.53 -12.66 -1.21
C TYR A 118 -6.53 -13.62 -1.85
N ALA A 119 -6.52 -14.86 -1.37
CA ALA A 119 -5.83 -15.98 -1.99
C ALA A 119 -6.81 -17.15 -2.15
N LYS A 120 -7.00 -17.65 -3.37
CA LYS A 120 -7.95 -18.74 -3.62
C LYS A 120 -7.75 -19.95 -2.70
N TRP A 121 -6.51 -20.39 -2.51
CA TRP A 121 -6.18 -21.54 -1.67
C TRP A 121 -6.54 -21.33 -0.19
N ASP A 122 -6.46 -20.09 0.32
CA ASP A 122 -6.91 -19.73 1.66
C ASP A 122 -8.45 -19.70 1.71
N GLN A 123 -9.08 -19.05 0.74
CA GLN A 123 -10.52 -18.88 0.71
C GLN A 123 -11.26 -20.22 0.65
N GLU A 124 -10.72 -21.21 -0.06
CA GLU A 124 -11.30 -22.56 -0.17
C GLU A 124 -11.26 -23.37 1.15
N GLU A 125 -10.48 -22.96 2.15
CA GLU A 125 -10.38 -23.68 3.44
C GLU A 125 -11.64 -23.55 4.30
N CYS A 126 -12.28 -22.37 4.28
CA CYS A 126 -13.39 -22.06 5.18
C CYS A 126 -14.59 -21.38 4.50
N HIS A 127 -14.41 -20.83 3.29
CA HIS A 127 -15.49 -20.23 2.53
C HIS A 127 -15.93 -21.19 1.42
N ALA A 128 -17.24 -21.43 1.35
CA ALA A 128 -17.83 -22.04 0.17
C ALA A 128 -18.01 -20.97 -0.93
N GLN A 129 -18.95 -21.18 -1.86
CA GLN A 129 -19.27 -20.21 -2.93
C GLN A 129 -19.88 -18.89 -2.42
N GLU A 130 -20.15 -18.76 -1.13
CA GLU A 130 -20.80 -17.57 -0.53
C GLU A 130 -19.99 -16.27 -0.69
N CYS A 131 -18.68 -16.42 -0.83
CA CYS A 131 -17.73 -15.34 -1.00
C CYS A 131 -17.48 -14.97 -2.46
N GLU A 132 -18.00 -15.75 -3.40
CA GLU A 132 -17.91 -15.44 -4.82
C GLU A 132 -18.78 -14.23 -5.16
N ILE A 133 -18.20 -13.32 -5.94
CA ILE A 133 -18.92 -12.22 -6.57
C ILE A 133 -19.48 -12.64 -7.94
N SER A 134 -20.33 -11.79 -8.53
CA SER A 134 -20.98 -12.06 -9.82
C SER A 134 -19.98 -12.14 -10.97
N ASN A 135 -20.27 -12.96 -11.99
CA ASN A 135 -19.51 -12.95 -13.25
C ASN A 135 -19.64 -11.62 -14.03
N GLU A 136 -20.57 -10.74 -13.62
CA GLU A 136 -20.80 -9.41 -14.19
C GLU A 136 -19.95 -8.32 -13.53
N ASP A 137 -19.22 -8.65 -12.45
CA ASP A 137 -18.39 -7.69 -11.74
C ASP A 137 -17.25 -7.20 -12.63
N VAL A 138 -17.11 -5.88 -12.71
CA VAL A 138 -16.19 -5.26 -13.68
C VAL A 138 -14.72 -5.55 -13.39
N PHE A 139 -14.38 -5.99 -12.18
CA PHE A 139 -13.02 -6.37 -11.79
C PHE A 139 -12.79 -7.90 -11.82
N TYR A 140 -13.76 -8.70 -12.30
CA TYR A 140 -13.69 -10.17 -12.27
C TYR A 140 -13.84 -10.89 -13.62
N PRO A 141 -12.95 -11.86 -13.89
CA PRO A 141 -11.51 -11.71 -13.79
C PRO A 141 -11.02 -10.99 -15.05
N ARG A 142 -10.31 -9.87 -14.88
CA ARG A 142 -9.56 -9.26 -15.99
C ARG A 142 -8.17 -9.87 -16.11
N GLY A 143 -8.07 -11.20 -16.12
CA GLY A 143 -6.79 -11.88 -15.92
C GLY A 143 -6.12 -11.46 -14.61
N LYS A 144 -4.80 -11.25 -14.62
CA LYS A 144 -4.03 -10.72 -13.47
C LYS A 144 -4.22 -9.22 -13.23
N ASP A 145 -4.97 -8.53 -14.07
CA ASP A 145 -5.30 -7.10 -13.91
C ASP A 145 -6.61 -6.89 -13.13
N GLY A 146 -7.24 -7.98 -12.70
CA GLY A 146 -8.47 -7.98 -11.89
C GLY A 146 -8.23 -8.38 -10.43
N ILE A 147 -9.34 -8.58 -9.72
CA ILE A 147 -9.36 -9.06 -8.33
C ILE A 147 -9.94 -10.49 -8.33
N PRO A 148 -9.39 -11.43 -7.53
CA PRO A 148 -9.95 -12.75 -7.32
C PRO A 148 -11.47 -12.78 -7.08
N LYS A 149 -12.10 -13.90 -7.45
CA LYS A 149 -13.56 -14.07 -7.34
C LYS A 149 -14.05 -14.06 -5.90
N SER A 150 -13.32 -14.75 -5.02
CA SER A 150 -13.66 -14.89 -3.62
C SER A 150 -13.12 -13.69 -2.86
N ARG A 151 -14.01 -12.84 -2.36
CA ARG A 151 -13.68 -11.54 -1.76
C ARG A 151 -14.16 -11.45 -0.30
N CYS A 152 -13.80 -12.43 0.52
CA CYS A 152 -14.09 -12.50 1.95
C CYS A 152 -12.83 -12.31 2.79
N ALA A 153 -12.97 -12.34 4.12
CA ALA A 153 -11.83 -12.30 5.02
C ALA A 153 -10.94 -13.53 4.84
N PRO A 154 -9.62 -13.43 5.14
CA PRO A 154 -8.75 -14.59 5.22
C PRO A 154 -9.33 -15.69 6.12
N CYS A 155 -9.22 -16.95 5.69
CA CYS A 155 -9.57 -18.11 6.51
C CYS A 155 -8.53 -18.35 7.58
N ASN A 156 -7.25 -18.28 7.20
CA ASN A 156 -6.13 -18.42 8.10
C ASN A 156 -5.40 -17.08 8.31
N ILE A 157 -5.66 -16.47 9.46
CA ILE A 157 -5.06 -15.19 9.85
C ILE A 157 -3.53 -15.26 9.94
N GLU A 158 -2.95 -16.40 10.30
CA GLU A 158 -1.50 -16.51 10.42
C GLU A 158 -0.82 -16.59 9.05
N ASP A 159 -1.44 -17.26 8.08
CA ASP A 159 -0.98 -17.25 6.71
C ASP A 159 -1.07 -15.84 6.10
N TYR A 160 -2.16 -15.12 6.38
CA TYR A 160 -2.31 -13.73 5.93
C TYR A 160 -1.22 -12.81 6.53
N LYS A 161 -0.91 -12.97 7.83
CA LYS A 161 0.20 -12.24 8.46
C LYS A 161 1.53 -12.56 7.80
N ASN A 162 1.81 -13.84 7.54
CA ASN A 162 3.06 -14.25 6.89
C ASN A 162 3.20 -13.63 5.50
N PHE A 163 2.10 -13.55 4.73
CA PHE A 163 2.08 -12.83 3.47
C PHE A 163 2.41 -11.35 3.64
N ILE A 164 1.75 -10.66 4.58
CA ILE A 164 2.00 -9.23 4.85
C ILE A 164 3.46 -8.99 5.26
N LEU A 165 4.01 -9.85 6.14
CA LEU A 165 5.41 -9.76 6.56
C LEU A 165 6.35 -9.84 5.35
N LYS A 166 6.22 -10.88 4.52
CA LYS A 166 7.06 -11.08 3.33
C LYS A 166 6.89 -9.96 2.30
N LEU A 167 5.67 -9.41 2.17
CA LEU A 167 5.39 -8.31 1.26
C LEU A 167 6.04 -6.99 1.73
N VAL A 168 5.93 -6.67 3.02
CA VAL A 168 6.47 -5.42 3.58
C VAL A 168 8.00 -5.47 3.62
N ASP A 169 8.58 -6.56 4.12
CA ASP A 169 10.03 -6.80 4.23
C ASP A 169 10.74 -6.58 2.89
N ARG A 170 10.11 -6.99 1.79
CA ARG A 170 10.64 -6.77 0.44
C ARG A 170 10.79 -5.29 0.05
N TYR A 171 10.00 -4.39 0.63
CA TYR A 171 9.88 -3.00 0.15
C TYR A 171 10.04 -1.93 1.23
N ASP A 172 10.26 -2.30 2.49
CA ASP A 172 10.32 -1.34 3.58
C ASP A 172 11.63 -0.53 3.60
N GLY A 173 12.68 -0.99 2.91
CA GLY A 173 13.91 -0.22 2.74
C GLY A 173 14.79 -0.19 3.98
N ASP A 174 14.68 -1.15 4.89
CA ASP A 174 15.55 -1.26 6.06
C ASP A 174 16.97 -1.81 5.74
N GLY A 175 17.18 -2.29 4.51
CA GLY A 175 18.43 -2.87 4.02
C GLY A 175 18.53 -4.38 4.20
N ILE A 176 17.48 -5.07 4.66
CA ILE A 176 17.40 -6.51 4.88
C ILE A 176 16.34 -7.07 3.92
N ASP A 177 16.72 -8.06 3.10
CA ASP A 177 15.82 -8.77 2.17
C ASP A 177 14.96 -7.91 1.22
N ASP A 178 15.31 -6.62 1.12
CA ASP A 178 14.77 -5.64 0.16
C ASP A 178 14.87 -6.12 -1.29
N MET A 179 13.93 -5.65 -2.12
CA MET A 179 14.00 -5.79 -3.57
C MET A 179 15.38 -5.33 -4.08
N PRO A 180 16.11 -6.15 -4.87
CA PRO A 180 17.40 -5.75 -5.41
C PRO A 180 17.32 -4.44 -6.21
N GLY A 181 18.09 -3.45 -5.78
CA GLY A 181 18.12 -2.13 -6.38
C GLY A 181 17.01 -1.17 -5.93
N LEU A 182 16.29 -1.48 -4.85
CA LEU A 182 15.33 -0.57 -4.23
C LEU A 182 16.04 0.72 -3.79
N VAL A 183 15.48 1.87 -4.18
CA VAL A 183 15.97 3.19 -3.74
C VAL A 183 14.87 4.13 -3.24
N ILE A 184 13.61 3.83 -3.57
CA ILE A 184 12.43 4.48 -3.01
C ILE A 184 11.56 3.37 -2.41
N PRO A 185 11.49 3.26 -1.06
CA PRO A 185 10.73 2.21 -0.40
C PRO A 185 9.22 2.44 -0.50
N ILE A 186 8.44 1.37 -0.29
CA ILE A 186 6.98 1.45 -0.14
C ILE A 186 6.68 1.57 1.36
N LYS A 187 6.37 2.80 1.78
CA LYS A 187 6.03 3.10 3.18
C LYS A 187 4.55 3.33 3.42
N TYR A 188 3.70 3.27 2.38
CA TYR A 188 2.28 3.60 2.47
C TYR A 188 1.44 2.45 1.94
N TRP A 189 0.64 1.86 2.82
CA TRP A 189 -0.10 0.63 2.57
C TRP A 189 -1.58 0.88 2.76
N GLU A 190 -2.34 0.81 1.68
CA GLU A 190 -3.80 0.88 1.74
C GLU A 190 -4.38 -0.52 1.90
N ILE A 191 -5.27 -0.71 2.87
CA ILE A 191 -5.89 -2.00 3.13
C ILE A 191 -7.25 -2.07 2.46
N MET A 192 -7.27 -2.72 1.29
CA MET A 192 -8.42 -2.89 0.39
C MET A 192 -8.91 -1.58 -0.26
N ASN A 193 -10.06 -1.66 -0.93
CA ASN A 193 -10.75 -0.52 -1.53
C ASN A 193 -12.26 -0.65 -1.31
N GLU A 194 -12.95 0.44 -1.01
CA GLU A 194 -14.42 0.56 -1.02
C GLU A 194 -15.18 -0.68 -0.49
N PRO A 195 -14.86 -1.15 0.74
CA PRO A 195 -15.52 -2.32 1.33
C PRO A 195 -17.01 -2.10 1.62
N ASP A 196 -17.49 -0.86 1.47
CA ASP A 196 -18.87 -0.41 1.56
C ASP A 196 -19.67 -0.60 0.26
N LEU A 197 -19.02 -0.82 -0.89
CA LEU A 197 -19.72 -1.10 -2.15
C LEU A 197 -20.13 -2.57 -2.27
N LYS A 198 -21.43 -2.79 -2.47
CA LYS A 198 -22.02 -4.11 -2.69
C LYS A 198 -23.09 -4.06 -3.78
N SER A 199 -22.72 -4.44 -5.00
CA SER A 199 -23.63 -4.60 -6.13
C SER A 199 -23.21 -5.77 -7.04
N PRO A 200 -24.12 -6.33 -7.86
CA PRO A 200 -23.75 -7.40 -8.81
C PRO A 200 -22.61 -7.00 -9.76
N SER A 201 -22.54 -5.75 -10.20
CA SER A 201 -21.53 -5.27 -11.16
C SER A 201 -20.25 -4.72 -10.51
N LEU A 202 -20.27 -4.48 -9.20
CA LEU A 202 -19.15 -3.89 -8.46
C LEU A 202 -19.26 -4.22 -6.97
N THR A 203 -18.44 -5.15 -6.50
CA THR A 203 -18.32 -5.53 -5.08
C THR A 203 -16.88 -5.82 -4.71
N PHE A 204 -16.23 -4.97 -3.92
CA PHE A 204 -14.85 -5.21 -3.50
C PHE A 204 -14.72 -6.16 -2.31
N TYR A 205 -15.75 -6.25 -1.47
CA TYR A 205 -15.74 -7.08 -0.27
C TYR A 205 -17.14 -7.61 0.08
N LYS A 206 -17.24 -8.91 0.37
CA LYS A 206 -18.50 -9.58 0.70
C LYS A 206 -18.75 -9.64 2.20
N GLY A 207 -17.70 -9.64 3.01
CA GLY A 207 -17.77 -9.75 4.47
C GLY A 207 -18.44 -8.58 5.19
N THR A 208 -18.49 -8.69 6.51
CA THR A 208 -19.09 -7.72 7.43
C THR A 208 -18.12 -6.61 7.80
N GLN A 209 -18.66 -5.50 8.34
CA GLN A 209 -17.85 -4.41 8.91
C GLN A 209 -16.89 -4.90 10.01
N LYS A 210 -17.31 -5.89 10.82
CA LYS A 210 -16.48 -6.44 11.89
C LYS A 210 -15.29 -7.21 11.34
N GLU A 211 -15.51 -8.01 10.30
CA GLU A 211 -14.43 -8.74 9.64
C GLU A 211 -13.48 -7.79 8.92
N TYR A 212 -13.98 -6.72 8.29
CA TYR A 212 -13.11 -5.68 7.73
C TYR A 212 -12.25 -5.00 8.81
N VAL A 213 -12.80 -4.68 9.99
CA VAL A 213 -12.01 -4.14 11.11
C VAL A 213 -10.94 -5.12 11.56
N GLU A 214 -11.22 -6.43 11.58
CA GLU A 214 -10.21 -7.43 11.95
C GLU A 214 -9.08 -7.51 10.92
N ILE A 215 -9.41 -7.48 9.62
CA ILE A 215 -8.40 -7.40 8.56
C ILE A 215 -7.54 -6.16 8.77
N LEU A 216 -8.17 -4.98 8.91
CA LEU A 216 -7.47 -3.71 9.08
C LEU A 216 -6.55 -3.72 10.32
N LYS A 217 -7.03 -4.28 11.44
CA LYS A 217 -6.25 -4.48 12.67
C LYS A 217 -5.04 -5.37 12.44
N VAL A 218 -5.25 -6.56 11.87
CA VAL A 218 -4.17 -7.52 11.63
C VAL A 218 -3.12 -6.93 10.69
N SER A 219 -3.53 -6.29 9.59
CA SER A 219 -2.60 -5.61 8.69
C SER A 219 -1.83 -4.52 9.41
N TYR A 220 -2.51 -3.66 10.20
CA TYR A 220 -1.88 -2.59 10.94
C TYR A 220 -0.83 -3.10 11.92
N GLU A 221 -1.19 -4.04 12.79
CA GLU A 221 -0.27 -4.58 13.80
C GLU A 221 0.91 -5.29 13.16
N THR A 222 0.67 -6.04 12.07
CA THR A 222 1.72 -6.79 11.37
C THR A 222 2.68 -5.87 10.64
N ILE A 223 2.19 -4.92 9.84
CA ILE A 223 3.03 -3.95 9.12
C ILE A 223 3.86 -3.13 10.11
N LYS A 224 3.25 -2.63 11.19
CA LYS A 224 3.96 -1.83 12.21
C LYS A 224 5.01 -2.61 12.99
N SER A 225 4.94 -3.95 13.00
CA SER A 225 5.91 -4.79 13.70
C SER A 225 7.27 -4.86 13.00
N THR A 226 7.31 -4.71 11.67
CA THR A 226 8.55 -4.72 10.85
C THR A 226 8.91 -3.30 10.41
N CYS A 227 7.89 -2.50 10.05
CA CYS A 227 8.05 -1.15 9.53
C CYS A 227 7.30 -0.14 10.42
N PRO A 228 7.87 0.27 11.57
CA PRO A 228 7.21 1.20 12.50
C PRO A 228 6.89 2.58 11.90
N ASP A 229 7.66 3.01 10.89
CA ASP A 229 7.49 4.29 10.21
C ASP A 229 6.50 4.22 9.03
N CYS A 230 6.15 3.02 8.55
CA CYS A 230 5.11 2.82 7.53
C CYS A 230 3.77 3.43 7.97
N LYS A 231 2.97 3.86 6.99
CA LYS A 231 1.65 4.45 7.16
C LYS A 231 0.60 3.52 6.60
N ILE A 232 -0.42 3.26 7.41
CA ILE A 232 -1.58 2.48 7.00
C ILE A 232 -2.68 3.45 6.58
N VAL A 233 -3.18 3.22 5.37
CA VAL A 233 -4.33 3.90 4.81
C VAL A 233 -5.50 2.92 4.85
N GLN A 234 -6.62 3.38 5.39
CA GLN A 234 -7.84 2.59 5.43
C GLN A 234 -8.41 2.47 3.99
N GLY A 235 -9.13 1.41 3.66
CA GLY A 235 -9.69 1.19 2.31
C GLY A 235 -10.71 2.27 1.98
N GLY A 236 -10.46 3.04 0.92
CA GLY A 236 -11.19 4.26 0.63
C GLY A 236 -12.71 4.14 0.77
N ALA A 237 -13.34 5.05 1.51
CA ALA A 237 -14.78 5.14 1.56
C ALA A 237 -15.31 5.57 0.18
N ALA A 238 -16.28 4.85 -0.39
CA ALA A 238 -16.72 5.10 -1.76
C ALA A 238 -17.41 6.47 -1.96
N GLY A 239 -17.86 7.09 -0.87
CA GLY A 239 -18.51 8.38 -0.88
C GLY A 239 -19.21 8.68 0.44
N ILE A 240 -20.23 9.54 0.37
CA ILE A 240 -20.93 10.10 1.55
C ILE A 240 -22.44 9.84 1.52
N ASP A 241 -22.92 8.92 0.68
CA ASP A 241 -24.31 8.49 0.74
C ASP A 241 -24.67 7.94 2.11
N SER A 242 -25.96 7.99 2.47
CA SER A 242 -26.41 7.59 3.80
C SER A 242 -26.00 6.16 4.17
N GLU A 243 -25.96 5.25 3.19
CA GLU A 243 -25.54 3.86 3.39
C GLU A 243 -24.03 3.75 3.64
N MET A 244 -23.21 4.47 2.87
CA MET A 244 -21.76 4.55 3.04
C MET A 244 -21.40 5.19 4.39
N ILE A 245 -22.04 6.30 4.74
CA ILE A 245 -21.87 6.95 6.05
C ILE A 245 -22.28 6.01 7.19
N ALA A 246 -23.37 5.27 7.05
CA ALA A 246 -23.78 4.28 8.05
C ALA A 246 -22.76 3.14 8.18
N TYR A 247 -22.22 2.67 7.06
CA TYR A 247 -21.16 1.66 7.01
C TYR A 247 -19.91 2.13 7.78
N TRP A 248 -19.36 3.29 7.41
CA TRP A 248 -18.16 3.84 8.04
C TRP A 248 -18.37 4.25 9.48
N ASN A 249 -19.55 4.78 9.83
CA ASN A 249 -19.89 5.03 11.23
C ASN A 249 -19.85 3.73 12.04
N LYS A 250 -20.31 2.61 11.48
CA LYS A 250 -20.24 1.31 12.15
C LYS A 250 -18.80 0.82 12.31
N ILE A 251 -17.94 1.00 11.30
CA ILE A 251 -16.50 0.71 11.39
C ILE A 251 -15.85 1.48 12.54
N PHE A 252 -16.11 2.78 12.66
CA PHE A 252 -15.55 3.60 13.73
C PHE A 252 -16.08 3.21 15.12
N GLN A 253 -17.36 2.84 15.23
CA GLN A 253 -17.94 2.30 16.48
C GLN A 253 -17.36 0.93 16.88
N LEU A 254 -16.80 0.20 15.92
CA LEU A 254 -16.08 -1.06 16.15
C LEU A 254 -14.58 -0.83 16.38
N GLU A 255 -14.17 0.40 16.72
CA GLU A 255 -12.78 0.78 16.97
C GLU A 255 -11.86 0.70 15.74
N GLY A 256 -12.41 0.57 14.52
CA GLY A 256 -11.63 0.59 13.28
C GLY A 256 -10.78 1.85 13.10
N GLY A 257 -11.21 2.95 13.74
CA GLY A 257 -10.46 4.21 13.87
C GLY A 257 -9.04 4.07 14.44
N ASN A 258 -8.74 3.00 15.19
CA ASN A 258 -7.44 2.79 15.82
C ASN A 258 -6.40 2.16 14.88
N TYR A 259 -6.83 1.56 13.78
CA TYR A 259 -5.99 0.66 12.95
C TYR A 259 -5.64 1.24 11.57
N PHE A 260 -5.60 2.57 11.46
CA PHE A 260 -5.04 3.27 10.30
C PHE A 260 -4.39 4.58 10.73
N ASP A 261 -3.39 5.05 9.99
CA ASP A 261 -2.74 6.34 10.25
C ASP A 261 -3.41 7.47 9.48
N ILE A 262 -3.91 7.17 8.28
CA ILE A 262 -4.47 8.14 7.33
C ILE A 262 -5.86 7.67 6.91
N ALA A 263 -6.84 8.56 7.04
CA ALA A 263 -8.19 8.30 6.59
C ALA A 263 -8.30 8.53 5.08
N ASN A 264 -9.14 7.74 4.42
CA ASN A 264 -9.29 7.76 2.98
C ASN A 264 -10.77 7.82 2.58
N ILE A 265 -11.09 8.69 1.63
CA ILE A 265 -12.43 8.94 1.09
C ILE A 265 -12.32 9.17 -0.41
N HIS A 266 -13.32 8.77 -1.17
CA HIS A 266 -13.36 8.95 -2.61
C HIS A 266 -14.39 9.98 -3.02
N TYR A 267 -14.13 10.61 -4.15
CA TYR A 267 -15.08 11.42 -4.89
C TYR A 267 -15.08 10.96 -6.34
N ILE A 268 -16.14 10.26 -6.74
CA ILE A 268 -16.34 9.81 -8.12
C ILE A 268 -17.65 10.39 -8.62
N ASN A 269 -17.61 11.62 -9.14
CA ASN A 269 -18.75 12.32 -9.74
C ASN A 269 -20.00 12.48 -8.86
N TYR A 270 -19.89 12.25 -7.55
CA TYR A 270 -21.03 12.15 -6.65
C TYR A 270 -20.67 12.53 -5.20
N GLY A 271 -21.62 13.20 -4.52
CA GLY A 271 -21.45 13.71 -3.15
C GLY A 271 -21.18 15.22 -3.09
N ASP A 272 -20.39 15.64 -2.11
CA ASP A 272 -19.99 17.03 -1.88
C ASP A 272 -18.86 17.43 -2.84
N ALA A 273 -19.23 17.90 -4.02
CA ALA A 273 -18.29 18.35 -5.04
C ALA A 273 -17.39 19.48 -4.55
N ASP A 274 -17.88 20.38 -3.70
CA ASP A 274 -17.15 21.55 -3.22
C ASP A 274 -15.90 21.16 -2.42
N THR A 275 -15.91 19.99 -1.75
CA THR A 275 -14.77 19.55 -0.93
C THR A 275 -14.31 18.14 -1.24
N LEU A 276 -14.77 17.56 -2.35
CA LEU A 276 -14.48 16.18 -2.73
C LEU A 276 -14.77 15.19 -1.58
N ASN A 277 -15.94 15.35 -0.94
CA ASN A 277 -16.39 14.56 0.22
C ASN A 277 -15.60 14.74 1.53
N VAL A 278 -14.51 15.51 1.55
CA VAL A 278 -13.61 15.65 2.70
C VAL A 278 -14.31 16.24 3.92
N LYS A 279 -15.11 17.30 3.73
CA LYS A 279 -15.83 18.00 4.81
C LYS A 279 -16.75 17.05 5.57
N ASP A 280 -17.56 16.28 4.84
CA ASP A 280 -18.55 15.39 5.42
C ASP A 280 -17.91 14.16 6.08
N PHE A 281 -16.87 13.59 5.46
CA PHE A 281 -16.14 12.47 6.05
C PHE A 281 -15.37 12.89 7.31
N LYS A 282 -14.74 14.07 7.30
CA LYS A 282 -14.08 14.66 8.49
C LYS A 282 -15.06 14.86 9.64
N LYS A 283 -16.29 15.30 9.35
CA LYS A 283 -17.36 15.44 10.34
C LYS A 283 -17.77 14.09 10.92
N LEU A 284 -17.87 13.04 10.09
CA LEU A 284 -18.14 11.69 10.56
C LEU A 284 -17.03 11.16 11.48
N MET A 285 -15.76 11.37 11.11
CA MET A 285 -14.60 11.01 11.94
C MET A 285 -14.62 11.73 13.28
N ALA A 286 -14.83 13.06 13.27
CA ALA A 286 -14.86 13.88 14.48
C ALA A 286 -15.99 13.46 15.45
N LYS A 287 -17.17 13.09 14.92
CA LYS A 287 -18.28 12.53 15.71
C LYS A 287 -17.89 11.26 16.47
N ASN A 288 -16.95 10.48 15.92
CA ASN A 288 -16.42 9.26 16.54
C ASN A 288 -15.09 9.50 17.26
N GLY A 289 -14.71 10.76 17.52
CA GLY A 289 -13.49 11.11 18.25
C GLY A 289 -12.19 10.88 17.47
N ILE A 290 -12.26 10.72 16.15
CA ILE A 290 -11.10 10.46 15.29
C ILE A 290 -10.62 11.78 14.69
N VAL A 291 -9.34 12.09 14.90
CA VAL A 291 -8.64 13.24 14.30
C VAL A 291 -7.35 12.73 13.66
N LYS A 292 -7.39 12.51 12.34
CA LYS A 292 -6.28 11.96 11.55
C LYS A 292 -6.20 12.68 10.20
N PRO A 293 -5.03 12.67 9.52
CA PRO A 293 -4.91 13.09 8.13
C PRO A 293 -5.96 12.46 7.22
N ILE A 294 -6.38 13.18 6.19
CA ILE A 294 -7.34 12.71 5.18
C ILE A 294 -6.70 12.79 3.80
N TRP A 295 -6.72 11.70 3.06
CA TRP A 295 -6.40 11.65 1.64
C TRP A 295 -7.67 11.39 0.84
N VAL A 296 -7.71 11.91 -0.39
CA VAL A 296 -8.73 11.55 -1.37
C VAL A 296 -8.06 10.71 -2.44
N THR A 297 -8.16 9.38 -2.35
CA THR A 297 -7.40 8.50 -3.25
C THR A 297 -8.11 8.14 -4.55
N GLU A 298 -9.31 8.68 -4.78
CA GLU A 298 -9.99 8.68 -6.07
C GLU A 298 -10.71 10.02 -6.24
N VAL A 299 -10.27 10.80 -7.21
CA VAL A 299 -10.89 12.04 -7.66
C VAL A 299 -11.24 11.89 -9.13
N GLU A 300 -12.54 11.82 -9.39
CA GLU A 300 -13.11 11.84 -10.73
C GLU A 300 -14.14 12.96 -10.88
N PHE A 301 -13.99 13.73 -11.95
CA PHE A 301 -14.93 14.79 -12.32
C PHE A 301 -15.66 14.44 -13.61
N LYS A 302 -16.96 14.74 -13.65
CA LYS A 302 -17.81 14.48 -14.81
C LYS A 302 -17.54 15.50 -15.91
N THR A 303 -17.25 16.73 -15.50
CA THR A 303 -16.72 17.81 -16.32
C THR A 303 -15.63 18.51 -15.51
N GLU A 304 -14.64 19.08 -16.18
CA GLU A 304 -13.54 19.81 -15.51
C GLU A 304 -13.98 21.20 -14.99
N ASP A 305 -15.25 21.56 -15.20
CA ASP A 305 -15.83 22.80 -14.69
C ASP A 305 -15.74 22.82 -13.17
N ASN A 306 -15.16 23.89 -12.61
CA ASN A 306 -14.95 24.10 -11.17
C ASN A 306 -14.01 23.10 -10.49
N ALA A 307 -13.30 22.22 -11.22
CA ALA A 307 -12.37 21.26 -10.62
C ALA A 307 -11.31 21.95 -9.72
N GLY A 308 -10.84 23.13 -10.12
CA GLY A 308 -9.93 23.94 -9.31
C GLY A 308 -10.52 24.39 -7.97
N GLU A 309 -11.79 24.81 -7.96
CA GLU A 309 -12.51 25.24 -6.75
C GLU A 309 -12.77 24.05 -5.81
N SER A 310 -13.16 22.90 -6.36
CA SER A 310 -13.32 21.64 -5.61
C SER A 310 -12.02 21.18 -4.95
N VAL A 311 -10.92 21.24 -5.70
CA VAL A 311 -9.57 20.94 -5.16
C VAL A 311 -9.21 21.90 -4.04
N ASP A 312 -9.46 23.21 -4.20
CA ASP A 312 -9.26 24.20 -3.15
C ASP A 312 -10.11 23.91 -1.91
N GLY A 313 -11.39 23.60 -2.09
CA GLY A 313 -12.28 23.27 -1.00
C GLY A 313 -11.86 21.99 -0.26
N ALA A 314 -11.36 20.98 -0.96
CA ALA A 314 -10.82 19.77 -0.34
C ALA A 314 -9.61 20.05 0.56
N PHE A 315 -8.62 20.82 0.07
CA PHE A 315 -7.46 21.21 0.89
C PHE A 315 -7.86 22.12 2.06
N ASN A 316 -8.78 23.07 1.84
CA ASN A 316 -9.31 23.93 2.91
C ASN A 316 -10.10 23.14 3.97
N ALA A 317 -10.79 22.06 3.56
CA ALA A 317 -11.45 21.13 4.47
C ALA A 317 -10.44 20.24 5.24
N GLY A 318 -9.21 20.13 4.73
CA GLY A 318 -8.08 19.49 5.40
C GLY A 318 -7.60 18.19 4.76
N ALA A 319 -7.87 17.96 3.47
CA ALA A 319 -7.17 16.92 2.73
C ALA A 319 -5.67 17.25 2.63
N GLU A 320 -4.82 16.21 2.59
CA GLU A 320 -3.37 16.35 2.42
C GLU A 320 -2.89 15.90 1.04
N LYS A 321 -3.58 14.93 0.42
CA LYS A 321 -3.25 14.41 -0.91
C LYS A 321 -4.52 14.09 -1.71
N LEU A 322 -4.46 14.32 -3.01
CA LEU A 322 -5.53 14.02 -3.96
C LEU A 322 -4.97 13.13 -5.08
N PHE A 323 -5.64 12.01 -5.36
CA PHE A 323 -5.26 11.09 -6.44
C PHE A 323 -6.32 11.10 -7.52
N PHE A 324 -5.94 11.45 -8.74
CA PHE A 324 -6.87 11.62 -9.85
C PHE A 324 -7.02 10.31 -10.66
N THR A 325 -8.25 9.87 -10.89
CA THR A 325 -8.56 8.67 -11.70
C THR A 325 -8.52 8.99 -13.20
N GLY A 326 -8.89 10.24 -13.54
CA GLY A 326 -9.02 10.75 -14.90
C GLY A 326 -7.72 11.20 -15.57
N LEU A 327 -6.55 10.82 -15.03
CA LEU A 327 -5.33 10.82 -15.81
C LEU A 327 -5.42 9.70 -16.85
N ILE A 328 -6.27 9.91 -17.85
CA ILE A 328 -6.06 9.31 -19.15
C ILE A 328 -4.86 10.06 -19.73
N ALA A 329 -3.66 9.63 -19.32
CA ALA A 329 -2.59 9.41 -20.28
C ALA A 329 -3.26 8.82 -21.51
N GLY A 330 -3.24 9.54 -22.64
CA GLY A 330 -4.06 9.25 -23.80
C GLY A 330 -4.32 7.75 -23.99
N LYS A 331 -5.59 7.34 -23.89
CA LYS A 331 -6.07 6.26 -24.74
C LYS A 331 -5.80 6.73 -26.17
N GLU A 332 -4.67 6.31 -26.70
CA GLU A 332 -4.14 6.61 -28.03
C GLU A 332 -4.10 8.12 -28.37
N ASP A 333 -2.90 8.70 -28.39
CA ASP A 333 -2.59 9.99 -29.05
C ASP A 333 -3.24 11.28 -28.53
N LYS A 334 -3.70 11.37 -27.27
CA LYS A 334 -4.26 12.62 -26.73
C LYS A 334 -3.32 13.29 -25.70
N PRO A 335 -2.79 14.50 -25.99
CA PRO A 335 -2.07 15.28 -24.99
C PRO A 335 -3.01 15.62 -23.82
N LEU A 336 -2.43 15.77 -22.63
CA LEU A 336 -3.14 16.30 -21.46
C LEU A 336 -3.89 17.57 -21.89
N ALA A 337 -5.19 17.65 -21.63
CA ALA A 337 -5.93 18.87 -21.91
C ALA A 337 -5.22 20.03 -21.18
N LYS A 338 -5.05 21.17 -21.86
CA LYS A 338 -4.36 22.34 -21.30
C LYS A 338 -4.95 22.75 -19.94
N ASP A 339 -6.25 22.55 -19.78
CA ASP A 339 -6.99 22.89 -18.56
C ASP A 339 -6.64 21.96 -17.39
N LEU A 340 -6.39 20.67 -17.66
CA LEU A 340 -5.83 19.73 -16.66
C LEU A 340 -4.42 20.11 -16.23
N LEU A 341 -3.56 20.54 -17.18
CA LEU A 341 -2.20 20.97 -16.82
C LEU A 341 -2.23 22.16 -15.85
N GLN A 342 -3.09 23.13 -16.12
CA GLN A 342 -3.27 24.29 -15.24
C GLN A 342 -3.79 23.90 -13.86
N LEU A 343 -4.71 22.92 -13.78
CA LEU A 343 -5.19 22.37 -12.53
C LEU A 343 -4.04 21.76 -11.70
N TYR A 344 -3.17 20.96 -12.33
CA TYR A 344 -2.02 20.36 -11.65
C TYR A 344 -1.02 21.39 -11.18
N GLU A 345 -0.64 22.35 -12.04
CA GLU A 345 0.27 23.45 -11.66
C GLU A 345 -0.28 24.23 -10.46
N ASN A 346 -1.56 24.58 -10.47
CA ASN A 346 -2.21 25.29 -9.37
C ASN A 346 -2.27 24.44 -8.10
N THR A 347 -2.43 23.12 -8.24
CA THR A 347 -2.44 22.18 -7.12
C THR A 347 -1.06 22.05 -6.48
N LEU A 348 0.01 22.01 -7.28
CA LEU A 348 1.39 21.93 -6.79
C LEU A 348 1.75 23.10 -5.88
N LEU A 349 1.25 24.31 -6.17
CA LEU A 349 1.44 25.50 -5.33
C LEU A 349 0.83 25.36 -3.93
N LYS A 350 -0.05 24.38 -3.71
CA LYS A 350 -0.78 24.16 -2.46
C LYS A 350 -0.20 23.01 -1.62
N CYS A 351 0.69 22.20 -2.20
CA CYS A 351 1.40 21.17 -1.46
C CYS A 351 2.23 21.81 -0.34
N LYS A 352 2.11 21.30 0.89
CA LYS A 352 2.73 21.88 2.10
C LYS A 352 3.91 21.05 2.59
#